data_AF-U2TBB6-F1
#
_entry.id   AF-U2TBB6-F1
#
_cell.length_a   1.000
_cell.length_b   1.000
_cell.length_c   1.000
_cell.angle_alpha   90.00
_cell.angle_beta   90.00
_cell.angle_gamma   90.00
#
_symmetry.space_group_name_H-M   'P 1'
#
loop_
_entity.id
_entity.type
_entity.pdbx_description
1 polymer ?
#
loop_
_entity_poly.entity_id
_entity_poly.type
_entity_poly.pdbx_seq_one_letter_code
_entity_poly.pdbx_strand_id
1 'polypeptide(L)'
;MLALPPEAQANLTGRFYKYYPDHPVTSGSIPKENLYLVDAADKGGKHGAVYYEKQLSASQAAEHGLAPDYDYFANKAVRIAVYYRREKAREDVREVPRLRRDYEKVAEGNYLRKGVTIAKAYAAFRLHPPEGKRPIQAGDLIEADGYICRAEENGFTLQELHRYHGDLALTPLPPKGLKERMHAAVERVGPETFQTYIGKLQQNFYLAGQSEETMVTHPGAFHETDDPAEGERIAMQLAYAKDFRERAFHHGLSAYTPADQKGWHDADLAFAAEELGKSIRQGEEEEAARKRIGMAIQRNSPYAAVSQDRFYGANLTVEALRSPYIQRTKAEQNAPQVKDRHEPAAAQGVGR
;
A
#
# COMPACT_ATOMS: atom_id res chain seq x y z
N MET A 1 20.10 -9.19 -14.89
CA MET A 1 18.67 -9.24 -14.52
C MET A 1 18.36 -8.05 -13.63
N LEU A 2 17.28 -7.31 -13.89
CA LEU A 2 16.83 -6.26 -12.98
C LEU A 2 15.91 -6.82 -11.90
N ALA A 3 15.05 -7.78 -12.24
CA ALA A 3 14.33 -8.54 -11.23
C ALA A 3 15.34 -9.33 -10.40
N LEU A 4 15.11 -9.39 -9.09
CA LEU A 4 15.92 -10.23 -8.22
C LEU A 4 15.66 -11.71 -8.59
N PRO A 5 16.69 -12.58 -8.68
CA PRO A 5 16.47 -14.02 -8.74
C PRO A 5 15.67 -14.49 -7.51
N PRO A 6 14.93 -15.62 -7.57
CA PRO A 6 14.07 -16.09 -6.47
C PRO A 6 14.77 -16.09 -5.11
N GLU A 7 16.03 -16.53 -5.09
CA GLU A 7 16.87 -16.57 -3.89
C GLU A 7 17.27 -15.17 -3.43
N ALA A 8 17.39 -14.19 -4.32
CA ALA A 8 17.70 -12.80 -3.96
C ALA A 8 16.46 -11.96 -3.64
N GLN A 9 15.27 -12.33 -4.13
CA GLN A 9 13.99 -11.80 -3.65
C GLN A 9 13.84 -12.06 -2.15
N ALA A 10 14.37 -13.20 -1.69
CA ALA A 10 14.46 -13.57 -0.29
C ALA A 10 15.73 -13.08 0.45
N ASN A 11 16.70 -12.42 -0.18
CA ASN A 11 18.00 -12.17 0.48
C ASN A 11 18.54 -10.74 0.38
N LEU A 12 17.97 -9.84 -0.44
CA LEU A 12 18.54 -8.50 -0.66
C LEU A 12 17.55 -7.33 -0.52
N THR A 13 16.26 -7.56 -0.27
CA THR A 13 15.21 -6.53 -0.10
C THR A 13 15.09 -5.95 1.32
N GLY A 14 16.04 -6.28 2.20
CA GLY A 14 15.92 -6.10 3.64
C GLY A 14 15.89 -7.48 4.31
N ARG A 15 17.05 -8.14 4.32
CA ARG A 15 17.23 -9.46 4.96
C ARG A 15 17.12 -9.40 6.48
N PHE A 16 17.19 -8.19 7.04
CA PHE A 16 17.25 -7.97 8.47
C PHE A 16 16.02 -7.23 8.96
N TYR A 17 15.51 -7.66 10.09
CA TYR A 17 14.52 -6.94 10.86
C TYR A 17 15.18 -5.73 11.49
N LYS A 18 14.71 -4.56 11.09
CA LYS A 18 15.22 -3.29 11.61
C LYS A 18 14.37 -2.87 12.80
N TYR A 19 15.04 -2.45 13.86
CA TYR A 19 14.42 -1.86 15.03
C TYR A 19 15.12 -0.54 15.39
N TYR A 20 14.35 0.38 15.94
CA TYR A 20 14.82 1.63 16.49
C TYR A 20 14.89 1.53 18.01
N PRO A 21 16.07 1.67 18.61
CA PRO A 21 16.22 1.75 20.05
C PRO A 21 15.63 3.04 20.61
N ASP A 22 14.89 2.95 21.71
CA ASP A 22 14.40 4.12 22.47
C ASP A 22 15.48 4.69 23.41
N HIS A 23 16.60 3.99 23.59
CA HIS A 23 17.77 4.38 24.36
C HIS A 23 19.09 4.10 23.62
N PRO A 24 20.22 4.75 24.02
CA PRO A 24 21.52 4.46 23.44
C PRO A 24 21.94 3.00 23.60
N VAL A 25 22.36 2.37 22.50
CA VAL A 25 22.79 0.96 22.51
C VAL A 25 24.15 0.83 23.22
N THR A 26 24.16 0.07 24.31
CA THR A 26 25.35 -0.34 25.08
C THR A 26 25.50 -1.85 25.13
N SER A 27 26.66 -2.36 25.57
CA SER A 27 26.91 -3.80 25.69
C SER A 27 25.94 -4.43 26.72
N GLY A 28 24.92 -5.13 26.23
CA GLY A 28 23.88 -5.77 27.04
C GLY A 28 22.50 -5.11 26.98
N SER A 29 22.38 -3.93 26.36
CA SER A 29 21.08 -3.24 26.22
C SER A 29 20.12 -3.90 25.22
N ILE A 30 20.65 -4.67 24.28
CA ILE A 30 19.87 -5.31 23.19
C ILE A 30 20.16 -6.81 23.12
N PRO A 31 19.22 -7.62 22.57
CA PRO A 31 19.47 -9.03 22.30
C PRO A 31 20.66 -9.21 21.38
N LYS A 32 21.55 -10.15 21.69
CA LYS A 32 22.70 -10.49 20.83
C LYS A 32 22.40 -11.61 19.85
N GLU A 33 21.40 -12.42 20.14
CA GLU A 33 21.03 -13.53 19.28
C GLU A 33 20.50 -13.01 17.95
N ASN A 34 21.01 -13.54 16.83
CA ASN A 34 20.68 -13.11 15.47
C ASN A 34 20.96 -11.61 15.20
N LEU A 35 21.69 -10.89 16.08
CA LEU A 35 22.07 -9.50 15.83
C LEU A 35 23.08 -9.45 14.69
N TYR A 36 22.75 -8.71 13.64
CA TYR A 36 23.58 -8.53 12.46
C TYR A 36 24.41 -7.24 12.52
N LEU A 37 23.76 -6.11 12.80
CA LEU A 37 24.40 -4.79 12.75
C LEU A 37 23.76 -3.82 13.73
N VAL A 38 24.59 -2.97 14.34
CA VAL A 38 24.19 -1.73 15.03
C VAL A 38 24.67 -0.55 14.19
N ASP A 39 23.75 0.24 13.67
CA ASP A 39 24.03 1.43 12.86
C ASP A 39 23.66 2.70 13.62
N ALA A 40 24.65 3.27 14.32
CA ALA A 40 24.49 4.52 15.05
C ALA A 40 24.25 5.74 14.15
N ALA A 41 24.51 5.63 12.83
CA ALA A 41 24.35 6.72 11.87
C ALA A 41 23.00 6.69 11.15
N ASP A 42 22.15 5.69 11.42
CA ASP A 42 20.80 5.61 10.84
C ASP A 42 19.97 6.80 11.31
N LYS A 43 19.52 7.61 10.34
CA LYS A 43 18.79 8.85 10.62
C LYS A 43 17.32 8.65 10.95
N GLY A 44 16.80 7.43 10.84
CA GLY A 44 15.39 7.18 11.09
C GLY A 44 15.05 7.03 12.58
N GLY A 45 16.04 6.84 13.46
CA GLY A 45 15.85 6.74 14.90
C GLY A 45 16.78 7.68 15.66
N LYS A 46 16.34 8.13 16.85
CA LYS A 46 17.10 9.03 17.72
C LYS A 46 18.45 8.44 18.16
N HIS A 47 18.52 7.11 18.27
CA HIS A 47 19.67 6.35 18.75
C HIS A 47 20.26 5.42 17.68
N GLY A 48 20.04 5.74 16.40
CA GLY A 48 20.41 4.86 15.28
C GLY A 48 19.41 3.72 15.11
N ALA A 49 19.87 2.61 14.52
CA ALA A 49 19.06 1.42 14.30
C ALA A 49 19.86 0.14 14.57
N VAL A 50 19.13 -0.94 14.86
CA VAL A 50 19.68 -2.29 15.01
C VAL A 50 19.02 -3.24 14.04
N TYR A 51 19.77 -4.22 13.57
CA TYR A 51 19.38 -5.13 12.51
C TYR A 51 19.55 -6.58 12.96
N TYR A 52 18.52 -7.40 12.79
CA TYR A 52 18.53 -8.81 13.17
C TYR A 52 18.25 -9.74 11.99
N GLU A 53 18.96 -10.87 11.90
CA GLU A 53 18.74 -11.91 10.89
C GLU A 53 17.40 -12.64 11.07
N LYS A 54 16.83 -12.60 12.27
CA LYS A 54 15.51 -13.15 12.60
C LYS A 54 14.71 -12.12 13.38
N GLN A 55 13.39 -12.16 13.21
CA GLN A 55 12.48 -11.30 13.97
C GLN A 55 12.63 -11.58 15.47
N LEU A 56 12.72 -10.53 16.26
CA LEU A 56 12.55 -10.61 17.71
C LEU A 56 11.06 -10.83 18.03
N SER A 57 10.77 -11.60 19.08
CA SER A 57 9.41 -11.61 19.63
C SER A 57 9.02 -10.19 20.07
N ALA A 58 7.73 -9.87 20.08
CA ALA A 58 7.28 -8.54 20.52
C ALA A 58 7.63 -8.31 21.99
N SER A 59 7.54 -9.36 22.83
CA SER A 59 7.99 -9.31 24.22
C SER A 59 9.48 -8.99 24.33
N GLN A 60 10.32 -9.65 23.54
CA GLN A 60 11.77 -9.38 23.52
C GLN A 60 12.09 -7.97 23.02
N ALA A 61 11.42 -7.52 21.96
CA ALA A 61 11.61 -6.17 21.46
C ALA A 61 11.20 -5.13 22.52
N ALA A 62 10.06 -5.32 23.19
CA ALA A 62 9.58 -4.44 24.25
C ALA A 62 10.49 -4.43 25.48
N GLU A 63 10.94 -5.61 25.95
CA GLU A 63 11.87 -5.76 27.08
C GLU A 63 13.16 -4.94 26.88
N HIS A 64 13.60 -4.86 25.62
CA HIS A 64 14.83 -4.18 25.22
C HIS A 64 14.61 -2.78 24.61
N GLY A 65 13.41 -2.20 24.72
CA GLY A 65 13.15 -0.85 24.21
C GLY A 65 13.34 -0.71 22.70
N LEU A 66 13.05 -1.76 21.94
CA LEU A 66 13.23 -1.83 20.48
C LEU A 66 11.88 -1.66 19.77
N ALA A 67 11.75 -0.57 19.01
CA ALA A 67 10.59 -0.30 18.18
C ALA A 67 10.83 -0.81 16.74
N PRO A 68 10.12 -1.85 16.27
CA PRO A 68 10.30 -2.34 14.91
C PRO A 68 10.00 -1.27 13.83
N ASP A 69 10.84 -1.22 12.80
CA ASP A 69 10.68 -0.37 11.61
C ASP A 69 9.94 -1.15 10.51
N TYR A 70 8.64 -0.95 10.44
CA TYR A 70 7.76 -1.57 9.44
C TYR A 70 7.92 -0.98 8.04
N ASP A 71 8.59 0.17 7.95
CA ASP A 71 8.78 0.92 6.71
C ASP A 71 10.10 0.48 6.05
N TYR A 72 11.03 -0.08 6.83
CA TYR A 72 12.37 -0.48 6.40
C TYR A 72 12.38 -1.27 5.09
N PHE A 73 11.55 -2.31 5.00
CA PHE A 73 11.56 -3.23 3.86
C PHE A 73 11.03 -2.58 2.58
N ALA A 74 9.90 -1.90 2.67
CA ALA A 74 9.33 -1.18 1.54
C ALA A 74 10.21 0.02 1.09
N ASN A 75 11.00 0.59 2.01
CA ASN A 75 11.96 1.63 1.67
C ASN A 75 13.22 1.10 0.98
N LYS A 76 13.48 -0.22 1.00
CA LYS A 76 14.63 -0.84 0.30
C LYS A 76 14.25 -1.46 -1.03
N ALA A 77 12.98 -1.78 -1.23
CA ALA A 77 12.46 -2.34 -2.47
C ALA A 77 11.56 -1.35 -3.21
N VAL A 78 11.43 -1.52 -4.52
CA VAL A 78 10.45 -0.83 -5.36
C VAL A 78 9.72 -1.87 -6.19
N ARG A 79 8.40 -1.78 -6.19
CA ARG A 79 7.57 -2.55 -7.11
C ARG A 79 7.49 -1.81 -8.44
N ILE A 80 7.77 -2.52 -9.53
CA ILE A 80 7.61 -2.01 -10.88
C ILE A 80 6.56 -2.85 -11.60
N ALA A 81 5.61 -2.18 -12.25
CA ALA A 81 4.65 -2.81 -13.16
C ALA A 81 4.78 -2.23 -14.57
N VAL A 82 4.59 -3.07 -15.57
CA VAL A 82 4.66 -2.70 -16.99
C VAL A 82 3.31 -2.93 -17.64
N TYR A 83 2.86 -1.93 -18.40
CA TYR A 83 1.61 -1.98 -19.13
C TYR A 83 1.84 -1.77 -20.62
N TYR A 84 1.37 -2.70 -21.43
CA TYR A 84 1.42 -2.56 -22.88
C TYR A 84 0.17 -1.87 -23.38
N ARG A 85 0.37 -0.90 -24.27
CA ARG A 85 -0.73 -0.26 -24.98
C ARG A 85 -1.35 -1.29 -25.92
N ARG A 86 -2.67 -1.46 -25.81
CA ARG A 86 -3.47 -2.34 -26.69
C ARG A 86 -3.46 -1.80 -28.11
N GLU A 87 -3.49 -2.68 -29.11
CA GLU A 87 -3.41 -2.30 -30.52
C GLU A 87 -4.56 -1.39 -30.96
N LYS A 88 -5.80 -1.74 -30.58
CA LYS A 88 -7.01 -0.93 -30.88
C LYS A 88 -6.92 0.49 -30.32
N ALA A 89 -6.21 0.70 -29.21
CA ALA A 89 -6.03 2.01 -28.61
C ALA A 89 -4.97 2.87 -29.34
N ARG A 90 -4.20 2.31 -30.27
CA ARG A 90 -3.23 3.06 -31.10
C ARG A 90 -3.91 3.77 -32.27
N GLU A 91 -5.06 3.28 -32.72
CA GLU A 91 -5.79 3.80 -33.87
C GLU A 91 -6.54 5.09 -33.55
N ASP A 92 -6.92 5.31 -32.27
CA ASP A 92 -7.64 6.50 -31.83
C ASP A 92 -6.70 7.52 -31.18
N VAL A 93 -6.03 8.32 -32.00
CA VAL A 93 -5.03 9.32 -31.56
C VAL A 93 -5.70 10.57 -30.93
N ARG A 94 -7.02 10.74 -31.08
CA ARG A 94 -7.73 11.95 -30.63
C ARG A 94 -8.21 11.88 -29.18
N GLU A 95 -8.39 10.68 -28.63
CA GLU A 95 -8.84 10.50 -27.25
C GLU A 95 -7.68 10.44 -26.26
N VAL A 96 -7.89 11.00 -25.06
CA VAL A 96 -6.94 10.88 -23.94
C VAL A 96 -6.89 9.40 -23.52
N PRO A 97 -5.70 8.77 -23.46
CA PRO A 97 -5.59 7.36 -23.10
C PRO A 97 -6.12 7.09 -21.70
N ARG A 98 -6.77 5.94 -21.52
CA ARG A 98 -7.34 5.50 -20.25
C ARG A 98 -6.65 4.23 -19.77
N LEU A 99 -6.24 4.20 -18.49
CA LEU A 99 -5.38 3.16 -17.96
C LEU A 99 -5.96 1.75 -18.13
N ARG A 100 -7.23 1.51 -17.76
CA ARG A 100 -7.82 0.16 -17.82
C ARG A 100 -8.31 -0.20 -19.23
N ARG A 101 -8.86 0.76 -19.97
CA ARG A 101 -9.34 0.52 -21.34
C ARG A 101 -8.20 0.27 -22.32
N ASP A 102 -7.16 1.11 -22.29
CA ASP A 102 -6.20 1.21 -23.39
C ASP A 102 -4.90 0.45 -23.12
N TYR A 103 -4.72 -0.05 -21.89
CA TYR A 103 -3.52 -0.77 -21.49
C TYR A 103 -3.84 -2.13 -20.87
N GLU A 104 -2.84 -3.02 -20.89
CA GLU A 104 -2.85 -4.32 -20.25
C GLU A 104 -1.59 -4.45 -19.38
N LYS A 105 -1.74 -4.81 -18.10
CA LYS A 105 -0.59 -5.15 -17.25
C LYS A 105 0.02 -6.46 -17.74
N VAL A 106 1.26 -6.43 -18.17
CA VAL A 106 1.95 -7.59 -18.76
C VAL A 106 3.09 -8.13 -17.91
N ALA A 107 3.58 -7.31 -16.97
CA ALA A 107 4.62 -7.71 -16.05
C ALA A 107 4.52 -6.94 -14.74
N GLU A 108 4.97 -7.55 -13.68
CA GLU A 108 5.26 -6.90 -12.42
C GLU A 108 6.44 -7.60 -11.73
N GLY A 109 7.13 -6.87 -10.86
CA GLY A 109 8.20 -7.45 -10.06
C GLY A 109 8.74 -6.49 -9.02
N ASN A 110 9.52 -7.05 -8.10
CA ASN A 110 10.20 -6.32 -7.02
C ASN A 110 11.69 -6.14 -7.35
N TYR A 111 12.21 -4.97 -7.04
CA TYR A 111 13.58 -4.57 -7.35
C TYR A 111 14.21 -3.84 -6.18
N LEU A 112 15.54 -3.86 -6.08
CA LEU A 112 16.23 -2.98 -5.13
C LEU A 112 16.00 -1.53 -5.51
N ARG A 113 15.48 -0.74 -4.57
CA ARG A 113 15.31 0.71 -4.74
C ARG A 113 16.64 1.38 -5.07
N LYS A 114 17.72 0.95 -4.40
CA LYS A 114 19.07 1.45 -4.68
C LYS A 114 19.50 1.05 -6.09
N GLY A 115 19.64 2.04 -6.96
CA GLY A 115 20.19 1.87 -8.30
C GLY A 115 19.17 1.45 -9.36
N VAL A 116 17.91 1.23 -9.01
CA VAL A 116 16.81 1.15 -10.00
C VAL A 116 16.43 2.54 -10.47
N THR A 117 16.17 2.64 -11.78
CA THR A 117 15.55 3.80 -12.42
C THR A 117 14.55 3.31 -13.45
N ILE A 118 13.58 4.15 -13.83
CA ILE A 118 12.64 3.85 -14.92
C ILE A 118 13.39 3.48 -16.21
N ALA A 119 14.49 4.20 -16.52
CA ALA A 119 15.33 3.91 -17.69
C ALA A 119 15.96 2.52 -17.64
N LYS A 120 16.48 2.10 -16.48
CA LYS A 120 16.99 0.74 -16.32
C LYS A 120 15.87 -0.27 -16.49
N ALA A 121 14.75 -0.09 -15.78
CA ALA A 121 13.60 -0.99 -15.87
C ALA A 121 13.15 -1.19 -17.32
N TYR A 122 12.98 -0.09 -18.06
CA TYR A 122 12.67 -0.11 -19.49
C TYR A 122 13.68 -0.93 -20.30
N ALA A 123 14.98 -0.70 -20.11
CA ALA A 123 16.02 -1.43 -20.82
C ALA A 123 15.95 -2.95 -20.57
N ALA A 124 15.68 -3.40 -19.34
CA ALA A 124 15.52 -4.83 -19.09
C ALA A 124 14.28 -5.41 -19.76
N PHE A 125 13.13 -4.76 -19.65
CA PHE A 125 11.89 -5.25 -20.29
C PHE A 125 11.93 -5.18 -21.82
N ARG A 126 12.87 -4.40 -22.38
CA ARG A 126 13.14 -4.38 -23.82
C ARG A 126 14.04 -5.54 -24.26
N LEU A 127 15.06 -5.88 -23.47
CA LEU A 127 15.98 -6.99 -23.75
C LEU A 127 15.39 -8.36 -23.41
N HIS A 128 14.58 -8.42 -22.36
CA HIS A 128 13.99 -9.64 -21.81
C HIS A 128 12.49 -9.39 -21.59
N PRO A 129 11.67 -9.42 -22.66
CA PRO A 129 10.23 -9.28 -22.52
C PRO A 129 9.63 -10.45 -21.72
N PRO A 130 8.46 -10.26 -21.09
CA PRO A 130 7.72 -11.35 -20.48
C PRO A 130 7.43 -12.46 -21.48
N GLU A 131 7.32 -13.70 -21.01
CA GLU A 131 7.09 -14.86 -21.85
C GLU A 131 5.83 -14.69 -22.72
N GLY A 132 5.95 -14.96 -24.02
CA GLY A 132 4.86 -14.79 -24.98
C GLY A 132 4.44 -13.33 -25.25
N LYS A 133 5.19 -12.33 -24.76
CA LYS A 133 4.92 -10.91 -24.98
C LYS A 133 6.02 -10.25 -25.81
N ARG A 134 5.68 -9.16 -26.50
CA ARG A 134 6.64 -8.34 -27.27
C ARG A 134 7.56 -7.52 -26.34
N PRO A 135 8.72 -7.03 -26.80
CA PRO A 135 9.47 -6.00 -26.09
C PRO A 135 8.63 -4.75 -25.77
N ILE A 136 8.94 -4.09 -24.65
CA ILE A 136 8.40 -2.77 -24.33
C ILE A 136 8.84 -1.75 -25.39
N GLN A 137 7.94 -0.85 -25.78
CA GLN A 137 8.20 0.16 -26.82
C GLN A 137 7.58 1.52 -26.48
N ALA A 138 7.78 2.51 -27.34
CA ALA A 138 7.14 3.82 -27.19
C ALA A 138 5.61 3.69 -27.11
N GLY A 139 5.00 4.46 -26.22
CA GLY A 139 3.57 4.45 -25.93
C GLY A 139 3.15 3.51 -24.78
N ASP A 140 3.99 2.56 -24.35
CA ASP A 140 3.75 1.70 -23.19
C ASP A 140 4.00 2.44 -21.86
N LEU A 141 3.50 1.89 -20.75
CA LEU A 141 3.64 2.48 -19.42
C LEU A 141 4.55 1.65 -18.51
N ILE A 142 5.26 2.34 -17.62
CA ILE A 142 5.98 1.79 -16.47
C ILE A 142 5.46 2.50 -15.23
N GLU A 143 4.97 1.74 -14.26
CA GLU A 143 4.57 2.22 -12.94
C GLU A 143 5.64 1.87 -11.90
N ALA A 144 5.95 2.81 -11.01
CA ALA A 144 6.80 2.58 -9.83
C ALA A 144 6.40 3.56 -8.71
N ASP A 145 6.21 3.09 -7.48
CA ASP A 145 5.99 3.93 -6.28
C ASP A 145 4.96 5.08 -6.44
N GLY A 146 3.81 4.81 -7.08
CA GLY A 146 2.78 5.82 -7.31
C GLY A 146 3.07 6.80 -8.46
N TYR A 147 4.13 6.57 -9.22
CA TYR A 147 4.39 7.23 -10.51
C TYR A 147 3.99 6.31 -11.66
N ILE A 148 3.43 6.88 -12.74
CA ILE A 148 3.19 6.17 -14.01
C ILE A 148 3.88 6.96 -15.12
N CYS A 149 4.85 6.36 -15.79
CA CYS A 149 5.60 6.96 -16.90
C CYS A 149 5.23 6.28 -18.21
N ARG A 150 4.98 7.07 -19.26
CA ARG A 150 4.90 6.58 -20.64
C ARG A 150 6.27 6.59 -21.28
N ALA A 151 6.66 5.48 -21.90
CA ALA A 151 7.86 5.41 -22.71
C ALA A 151 7.66 6.22 -24.00
N GLU A 152 8.63 7.04 -24.36
CA GLU A 152 8.67 7.77 -25.62
C GLU A 152 9.83 7.25 -26.47
N GLU A 153 9.93 7.67 -27.73
CA GLU A 153 11.08 7.34 -28.57
C GLU A 153 12.41 7.79 -27.94
N ASN A 154 12.38 8.98 -27.30
CA ASN A 154 13.55 9.63 -26.72
C ASN A 154 13.36 9.93 -25.23
N GLY A 155 12.97 8.93 -24.44
CA GLY A 155 12.92 9.02 -22.98
C GLY A 155 11.57 8.64 -22.39
N PHE A 156 11.12 9.40 -21.40
CA PHE A 156 9.91 9.09 -20.64
C PHE A 156 9.12 10.36 -20.34
N THR A 157 7.80 10.24 -20.39
CA THR A 157 6.88 11.29 -19.96
C THR A 157 6.09 10.79 -18.76
N LEU A 158 6.21 11.45 -17.62
CA LEU A 158 5.37 11.13 -16.47
C LEU A 158 3.89 11.40 -16.83
N GLN A 159 2.98 10.60 -16.31
CA GLN A 159 1.55 10.72 -16.52
C GLN A 159 0.91 11.24 -15.23
N GLU A 160 0.04 12.22 -15.39
CA GLU A 160 -0.98 12.57 -14.40
C GLU A 160 -2.20 11.66 -14.57
N LEU A 161 -2.83 11.37 -13.44
CA LEU A 161 -4.02 10.52 -13.37
C LEU A 161 -5.23 11.39 -13.08
N HIS A 162 -6.19 11.37 -14.00
CA HIS A 162 -7.45 12.10 -13.87
C HIS A 162 -8.62 11.13 -13.89
N ARG A 163 -9.52 11.23 -12.91
CA ARG A 163 -10.72 10.40 -12.87
C ARG A 163 -11.61 10.71 -14.08
N TYR A 164 -11.95 9.68 -14.86
CA TYR A 164 -12.79 9.85 -16.05
C TYR A 164 -13.65 8.60 -16.31
N HIS A 165 -14.97 8.74 -16.18
CA HIS A 165 -15.97 7.69 -16.46
C HIS A 165 -15.63 6.29 -15.89
N GLY A 166 -15.24 6.21 -14.62
CA GLY A 166 -14.92 4.92 -13.97
C GLY A 166 -13.55 4.34 -14.32
N ASP A 167 -12.74 5.07 -15.08
CA ASP A 167 -11.34 4.77 -15.39
C ASP A 167 -10.46 5.99 -15.06
N LEU A 168 -9.18 5.92 -15.43
CA LEU A 168 -8.19 6.98 -15.23
C LEU A 168 -7.66 7.44 -16.58
N ALA A 169 -7.98 8.68 -16.93
CA ALA A 169 -7.37 9.37 -18.05
C ALA A 169 -5.91 9.72 -17.70
N LEU A 170 -5.00 9.42 -18.63
CA LEU A 170 -3.56 9.61 -18.51
C LEU A 170 -3.18 10.86 -19.32
N THR A 171 -2.83 11.93 -18.63
CA THR A 171 -2.37 13.16 -19.29
C THR A 171 -0.88 13.35 -19.09
N PRO A 172 -0.11 13.71 -20.14
CA PRO A 172 1.31 13.97 -20.01
C PRO A 172 1.63 15.08 -18.99
N LEU A 173 2.49 14.78 -18.02
CA LEU A 173 3.17 15.77 -17.19
C LEU A 173 4.56 16.03 -17.77
N PRO A 174 4.81 17.21 -18.37
CA PRO A 174 6.08 17.50 -19.00
C PRO A 174 7.22 17.56 -17.97
N PRO A 175 8.44 17.07 -18.30
CA PRO A 175 9.56 16.99 -17.35
C PRO A 175 9.94 18.31 -16.66
N LYS A 176 9.77 19.45 -17.35
CA LYS A 176 10.04 20.78 -16.79
C LYS A 176 9.19 21.05 -15.54
N GLY A 177 7.92 20.62 -15.55
CA GLY A 177 7.00 20.81 -14.43
C GLY A 177 7.16 19.81 -13.29
N LEU A 178 7.88 18.70 -13.48
CA LEU A 178 8.03 17.69 -12.42
C LEU A 178 8.89 18.19 -11.25
N LYS A 179 10.06 18.77 -11.56
CA LYS A 179 10.94 19.32 -10.51
C LYS A 179 10.24 20.44 -9.75
N GLU A 180 9.55 21.32 -10.46
CA GLU A 180 8.78 22.43 -9.89
C GLU A 180 7.64 21.93 -9.01
N ARG A 181 6.89 20.91 -9.44
CA ARG A 181 5.81 20.32 -8.63
C ARG A 181 6.30 19.58 -7.40
N MET A 182 7.38 18.84 -7.53
CA MET A 182 8.03 18.19 -6.39
C MET A 182 8.54 19.23 -5.38
N HIS A 183 9.15 20.32 -5.88
CA HIS A 183 9.58 21.43 -5.04
C HIS A 183 8.40 22.11 -4.34
N ALA A 184 7.34 22.45 -5.09
CA ALA A 184 6.13 23.07 -4.54
C ALA A 184 5.42 22.15 -3.53
N ALA A 185 5.44 20.83 -3.75
CA ALA A 185 4.92 19.86 -2.80
C ALA A 185 5.72 19.87 -1.49
N VAL A 186 7.06 19.88 -1.58
CA VAL A 186 7.97 20.01 -0.42
C VAL A 186 7.76 21.33 0.31
N GLU A 187 7.70 22.45 -0.41
CA GLU A 187 7.49 23.79 0.17
C GLU A 187 6.16 23.89 0.91
N ARG A 188 5.11 23.25 0.38
CA ARG A 188 3.76 23.34 0.93
C ARG A 188 3.59 22.59 2.25
N VAL A 189 4.23 21.42 2.42
CA VAL A 189 4.06 20.58 3.62
C VAL A 189 5.28 20.58 4.54
N GLY A 190 6.41 21.09 4.07
CA GLY A 190 7.71 21.05 4.75
C GLY A 190 8.50 19.79 4.40
N PRO A 191 9.85 19.86 4.41
CA PRO A 191 10.71 18.76 3.97
C PRO A 191 10.58 17.49 4.82
N GLU A 192 10.50 17.62 6.15
CA GLU A 192 10.39 16.47 7.06
C GLU A 192 9.05 15.74 6.91
N THR A 193 7.95 16.50 6.86
CA THR A 193 6.61 16.00 6.57
C THR A 193 6.56 15.32 5.22
N PHE A 194 7.17 15.94 4.19
CA PHE A 194 7.20 15.37 2.84
C PHE A 194 7.97 14.04 2.80
N GLN A 195 9.08 13.91 3.53
CA GLN A 195 9.79 12.63 3.63
C GLN A 195 8.93 11.55 4.28
N THR A 196 8.24 11.88 5.37
CA THR A 196 7.32 10.94 6.04
C THR A 196 6.18 10.53 5.11
N TYR A 197 5.59 11.49 4.40
CA TYR A 197 4.55 11.26 3.40
C TYR A 197 5.01 10.30 2.31
N ILE A 198 6.17 10.56 1.70
CA ILE A 198 6.72 9.71 0.63
C ILE A 198 7.04 8.31 1.15
N GLY A 199 7.59 8.18 2.35
CA GLY A 199 7.84 6.87 2.97
C GLY A 199 6.57 6.06 3.11
N LYS A 200 5.50 6.64 3.67
CA LYS A 200 4.19 5.97 3.79
C LYS A 200 3.57 5.63 2.44
N LEU A 201 3.68 6.53 1.47
CA LEU A 201 3.18 6.29 0.13
C LEU A 201 3.88 5.08 -0.50
N GLN A 202 5.22 5.10 -0.53
CA GLN A 202 6.05 4.01 -1.07
C GLN A 202 5.77 2.68 -0.37
N GLN A 203 5.62 2.71 0.95
CA GLN A 203 5.26 1.55 1.75
C GLN A 203 3.94 0.93 1.31
N ASN A 204 2.87 1.72 1.30
CA ASN A 204 1.56 1.20 0.96
C ASN A 204 1.49 0.75 -0.50
N PHE A 205 2.16 1.43 -1.44
CA PHE A 205 2.26 0.98 -2.84
C PHE A 205 3.00 -0.35 -2.98
N TYR A 206 4.09 -0.54 -2.22
CA TYR A 206 4.83 -1.80 -2.21
C TYR A 206 3.98 -2.94 -1.66
N LEU A 207 3.38 -2.74 -0.48
CA LEU A 207 2.55 -3.72 0.22
C LEU A 207 1.28 -4.07 -0.56
N ALA A 208 0.60 -3.09 -1.16
CA ALA A 208 -0.55 -3.30 -2.05
C ALA A 208 -0.24 -4.21 -3.23
N GLY A 209 1.05 -4.36 -3.54
CA GLY A 209 1.52 -5.15 -4.65
C GLY A 209 2.02 -6.53 -4.34
N GLN A 210 2.01 -6.91 -3.08
CA GLN A 210 2.36 -8.25 -2.68
C GLN A 210 1.06 -9.07 -2.57
N SER A 211 1.13 -10.33 -2.99
CA SER A 211 0.15 -11.37 -2.65
C SER A 211 0.40 -11.90 -1.23
N GLU A 212 -0.59 -12.61 -0.67
CA GLU A 212 -0.42 -13.32 0.61
C GLU A 212 0.78 -14.28 0.56
N GLU A 213 0.91 -15.06 -0.51
CA GLU A 213 2.03 -15.99 -0.72
C GLU A 213 3.38 -15.26 -0.70
N THR A 214 3.50 -14.19 -1.47
CA THR A 214 4.75 -13.39 -1.54
C THR A 214 5.06 -12.68 -0.22
N MET A 215 4.05 -12.36 0.59
CA MET A 215 4.25 -11.76 1.92
C MET A 215 4.70 -12.82 2.93
N VAL A 216 4.08 -14.00 2.95
CA VAL A 216 4.42 -15.08 3.90
C VAL A 216 5.87 -15.54 3.75
N THR A 217 6.37 -15.60 2.52
CA THR A 217 7.76 -15.96 2.24
C THR A 217 8.70 -14.76 2.21
N HIS A 218 8.22 -13.54 2.50
CA HIS A 218 9.06 -12.35 2.49
C HIS A 218 9.95 -12.35 3.75
N PRO A 219 11.28 -12.24 3.62
CA PRO A 219 12.22 -12.30 4.76
C PRO A 219 12.04 -11.19 5.78
N GLY A 220 11.41 -10.10 5.35
CA GLY A 220 11.05 -8.95 6.17
C GLY A 220 9.56 -8.82 6.49
N ALA A 221 8.73 -9.82 6.14
CA ALA A 221 7.38 -9.84 6.66
C ALA A 221 7.45 -10.17 8.15
N PHE A 222 6.78 -9.36 8.96
CA PHE A 222 6.61 -9.71 10.36
C PHE A 222 5.68 -10.92 10.44
N HIS A 223 6.21 -12.02 10.97
CA HIS A 223 5.49 -13.25 11.28
C HIS A 223 4.66 -13.09 12.55
N GLU A 224 3.88 -14.13 12.86
CA GLU A 224 3.09 -14.22 14.08
C GLU A 224 3.91 -13.78 15.30
N THR A 225 3.32 -12.89 16.08
CA THR A 225 3.89 -12.31 17.28
C THR A 225 3.19 -12.90 18.50
N ASP A 226 3.95 -13.01 19.58
CA ASP A 226 3.48 -13.38 20.91
C ASP A 226 2.63 -12.28 21.58
N ASP A 227 2.56 -11.06 21.01
CA ASP A 227 1.71 -9.96 21.46
C ASP A 227 0.47 -9.82 20.55
N PRO A 228 -0.75 -10.08 21.07
CA PRO A 228 -1.98 -9.89 20.31
C PRO A 228 -2.17 -8.48 19.76
N ALA A 229 -1.77 -7.45 20.51
CA ALA A 229 -1.92 -6.06 20.08
C ALA A 229 -1.04 -5.75 18.87
N GLU A 230 0.19 -6.27 18.86
CA GLU A 230 1.10 -6.17 17.73
C GLU A 230 0.61 -7.00 16.52
N GLY A 231 0.03 -8.17 16.76
CA GLY A 231 -0.55 -9.01 15.70
C GLY A 231 -1.69 -8.32 14.97
N GLU A 232 -2.63 -7.73 15.72
CA GLU A 232 -3.72 -6.92 15.18
C GLU A 232 -3.19 -5.73 14.37
N ARG A 233 -2.10 -5.12 14.85
CA ARG A 233 -1.46 -3.98 14.22
C ARG A 233 -0.86 -4.31 12.84
N ILE A 234 -0.20 -5.46 12.72
CA ILE A 234 0.35 -5.96 11.45
C ILE A 234 -0.80 -6.30 10.51
N ALA A 235 -1.81 -7.02 10.99
CA ALA A 235 -2.99 -7.36 10.20
C ALA A 235 -3.68 -6.11 9.63
N MET A 236 -3.80 -5.05 10.43
CA MET A 236 -4.38 -3.79 9.99
C MET A 236 -3.53 -2.98 9.03
N GLN A 237 -2.21 -3.08 9.11
CA GLN A 237 -1.33 -2.50 8.12
C GLN A 237 -1.52 -3.18 6.75
N LEU A 238 -1.60 -4.51 6.74
CA LEU A 238 -1.87 -5.29 5.52
C LEU A 238 -3.26 -4.97 4.97
N ALA A 239 -4.28 -4.89 5.83
CA ALA A 239 -5.63 -4.50 5.44
C ALA A 239 -5.66 -3.09 4.83
N TYR A 240 -4.98 -2.12 5.44
CA TYR A 240 -4.89 -0.75 4.90
C TYR A 240 -4.16 -0.73 3.56
N ALA A 241 -3.05 -1.43 3.42
CA ALA A 241 -2.31 -1.46 2.17
C ALA A 241 -3.05 -2.20 1.04
N LYS A 242 -3.88 -3.19 1.37
CA LYS A 242 -4.72 -3.90 0.39
C LYS A 242 -5.55 -2.89 -0.41
N ASP A 243 -5.47 -2.97 -1.73
CA ASP A 243 -6.14 -2.06 -2.68
C ASP A 243 -5.76 -0.57 -2.55
N PHE A 244 -4.72 -0.23 -1.79
CA PHE A 244 -4.27 1.16 -1.59
C PHE A 244 -3.92 1.84 -2.91
N ARG A 245 -3.23 1.12 -3.81
CA ARG A 245 -2.89 1.60 -5.14
C ARG A 245 -4.14 2.03 -5.90
N GLU A 246 -5.15 1.17 -5.95
CA GLU A 246 -6.40 1.39 -6.66
C GLU A 246 -7.15 2.58 -6.07
N ARG A 247 -7.22 2.69 -4.73
CA ARG A 247 -7.84 3.84 -4.04
C ARG A 247 -7.09 5.14 -4.32
N ALA A 248 -5.76 5.14 -4.15
CA ALA A 248 -4.94 6.32 -4.40
C ALA A 248 -5.12 6.83 -5.83
N PHE A 249 -4.99 5.93 -6.81
CA PHE A 249 -5.15 6.29 -8.21
C PHE A 249 -6.59 6.70 -8.56
N HIS A 250 -7.61 6.08 -7.97
CA HIS A 250 -9.00 6.50 -8.16
C HIS A 250 -9.23 7.99 -7.81
N HIS A 251 -8.48 8.49 -6.83
CA HIS A 251 -8.50 9.87 -6.39
C HIS A 251 -7.40 10.74 -6.99
N GLY A 252 -6.65 10.26 -8.00
CA GLY A 252 -5.58 11.01 -8.66
C GLY A 252 -4.35 11.26 -7.78
N LEU A 253 -4.22 10.51 -6.69
CA LEU A 253 -3.19 10.71 -5.67
C LEU A 253 -1.85 10.09 -6.07
N SER A 254 -0.77 10.80 -5.79
CA SER A 254 0.60 10.40 -6.14
C SER A 254 1.63 11.13 -5.28
N ALA A 255 2.91 10.88 -5.54
CA ALA A 255 4.01 11.51 -4.80
C ALA A 255 4.02 13.06 -4.85
N TYR A 256 3.39 13.69 -5.84
CA TYR A 256 3.36 15.14 -6.00
C TYR A 256 2.03 15.79 -5.56
N THR A 257 1.12 15.03 -4.94
CA THR A 257 -0.16 15.54 -4.41
C THR A 257 -0.30 15.38 -2.88
N PRO A 258 0.73 15.67 -2.06
CA PRO A 258 0.61 15.51 -0.60
C PRO A 258 -0.44 16.44 0.02
N ALA A 259 -0.71 17.57 -0.62
CA ALA A 259 -1.65 18.58 -0.13
C ALA A 259 -3.07 18.43 -0.68
N ASP A 260 -3.37 17.37 -1.45
CA ASP A 260 -4.74 17.11 -1.90
C ASP A 260 -5.57 16.50 -0.76
N GLN A 261 -5.99 17.37 0.16
CA GLN A 261 -6.77 16.98 1.34
C GLN A 261 -8.03 16.21 0.97
N LYS A 262 -8.76 16.68 -0.04
CA LYS A 262 -10.03 16.06 -0.42
C LYS A 262 -9.81 14.66 -1.00
N GLY A 263 -8.84 14.52 -1.90
CA GLY A 263 -8.53 13.21 -2.48
C GLY A 263 -8.10 12.21 -1.42
N TRP A 264 -7.20 12.61 -0.51
CA TRP A 264 -6.75 11.74 0.58
C TRP A 264 -7.85 11.38 1.57
N HIS A 265 -8.66 12.37 1.96
CA HIS A 265 -9.83 12.15 2.79
C HIS A 265 -10.77 11.10 2.19
N ASP A 266 -11.14 11.27 0.92
CA ASP A 266 -12.07 10.35 0.25
C ASP A 266 -11.48 8.94 0.12
N ALA A 267 -10.17 8.82 -0.15
CA ALA A 267 -9.48 7.53 -0.25
C ALA A 267 -9.44 6.78 1.09
N ASP A 268 -9.16 7.49 2.19
CA ASP A 268 -9.14 6.90 3.53
C ASP A 268 -10.55 6.62 4.07
N LEU A 269 -11.53 7.46 3.73
CA LEU A 269 -12.94 7.24 4.04
C LEU A 269 -13.47 5.97 3.36
N ALA A 270 -13.08 5.74 2.10
CA ALA A 270 -13.45 4.52 1.37
C ALA A 270 -12.92 3.26 2.07
N PHE A 271 -11.67 3.29 2.54
CA PHE A 271 -11.09 2.22 3.35
C PHE A 271 -11.87 2.01 4.66
N ALA A 272 -12.13 3.10 5.40
CA ALA A 272 -12.86 3.03 6.66
C ALA A 272 -14.25 2.39 6.49
N ALA A 273 -14.99 2.80 5.46
CA ALA A 273 -16.31 2.25 5.16
C ALA A 273 -16.25 0.77 4.77
N GLU A 274 -15.27 0.35 3.97
CA GLU A 274 -15.15 -1.05 3.59
C GLU A 274 -14.86 -1.95 4.79
N GLU A 275 -13.88 -1.57 5.62
CA GLU A 275 -13.47 -2.35 6.80
C GLU A 275 -14.55 -2.37 7.88
N LEU A 276 -15.22 -1.24 8.14
CA LEU A 276 -16.38 -1.23 9.05
C LEU A 276 -17.49 -2.16 8.55
N GLY A 277 -17.72 -2.22 7.24
CA GLY A 277 -18.69 -3.15 6.65
C GLY A 277 -18.30 -4.61 6.89
N LYS A 278 -17.01 -4.95 6.82
CA LYS A 278 -16.51 -6.30 7.12
C LYS A 278 -16.71 -6.63 8.60
N SER A 279 -16.34 -5.73 9.50
CA SER A 279 -16.53 -5.85 10.96
C SER A 279 -17.98 -6.10 11.34
N ILE A 280 -18.90 -5.30 10.79
CA ILE A 280 -20.34 -5.42 11.04
C ILE A 280 -20.82 -6.82 10.62
N ARG A 281 -20.48 -7.28 9.41
CA ARG A 281 -20.83 -8.63 8.93
C ARG A 281 -20.25 -9.75 9.79
N GLN A 282 -19.10 -9.52 10.40
CA GLN A 282 -18.45 -10.48 11.31
C GLN A 282 -18.99 -10.40 12.75
N GLY A 283 -19.86 -9.43 13.06
CA GLY A 283 -20.42 -9.24 14.39
C GLY A 283 -19.45 -8.62 15.39
N GLU A 284 -18.40 -7.94 14.92
CA GLU A 284 -17.49 -7.18 15.79
C GLU A 284 -18.22 -6.00 16.42
N GLU A 285 -17.88 -5.68 17.67
CA GLU A 285 -18.43 -4.52 18.36
C GLU A 285 -17.99 -3.22 17.65
N GLU A 286 -18.94 -2.30 17.49
CA GLU A 286 -18.77 -1.13 16.62
C GLU A 286 -17.67 -0.18 17.11
N GLU A 287 -17.59 0.08 18.41
CA GLU A 287 -16.56 0.95 18.98
C GLU A 287 -15.17 0.31 18.88
N ALA A 288 -15.04 -1.00 19.12
CA ALA A 288 -13.82 -1.77 18.90
C ALA A 288 -13.36 -1.68 17.44
N ALA A 289 -14.26 -1.93 16.49
CA ALA A 289 -13.95 -1.84 15.06
C ALA A 289 -13.49 -0.43 14.67
N ARG A 290 -14.21 0.61 15.14
CA ARG A 290 -13.84 2.01 14.86
C ARG A 290 -12.47 2.38 15.43
N LYS A 291 -12.17 1.95 16.65
CA LYS A 291 -10.87 2.21 17.27
C LYS A 291 -9.74 1.55 16.48
N ARG A 292 -9.87 0.26 16.16
CA ARG A 292 -8.91 -0.51 15.37
C ARG A 292 -8.67 0.13 14.00
N ILE A 293 -9.74 0.44 13.25
CA ILE A 293 -9.68 1.03 11.91
C ILE A 293 -9.13 2.46 11.96
N GLY A 294 -9.58 3.28 12.91
CA GLY A 294 -9.13 4.65 13.07
C GLY A 294 -7.63 4.73 13.39
N MET A 295 -7.13 3.85 14.27
CA MET A 295 -5.70 3.74 14.56
C MET A 295 -4.91 3.29 13.33
N ALA A 296 -5.44 2.35 12.54
CA ALA A 296 -4.80 1.90 11.31
C ALA A 296 -4.65 3.05 10.29
N ILE A 297 -5.69 3.85 10.08
CA ILE A 297 -5.63 5.02 9.20
C ILE A 297 -4.63 6.05 9.73
N GLN A 298 -4.70 6.37 11.03
CA GLN A 298 -3.81 7.35 11.66
C GLN A 298 -2.34 6.97 11.50
N ARG A 299 -2.03 5.67 11.56
CA ARG A 299 -0.66 5.15 11.45
C ARG A 299 -0.19 5.06 10.00
N ASN A 300 -1.04 4.59 9.08
CA ASN A 300 -0.61 4.14 7.76
C ASN A 300 -0.90 5.16 6.64
N SER A 301 -1.86 6.06 6.82
CA SER A 301 -2.19 7.05 5.79
C SER A 301 -1.04 8.02 5.55
N PRO A 302 -0.59 8.23 4.29
CA PRO A 302 0.35 9.29 3.97
C PRO A 302 -0.16 10.67 4.40
N TYR A 303 -1.48 10.90 4.32
CA TYR A 303 -2.08 12.19 4.65
C TYR A 303 -2.22 12.43 6.15
N ALA A 304 -2.28 11.38 6.98
CA ALA A 304 -2.19 11.55 8.43
C ALA A 304 -0.88 12.25 8.83
N ALA A 305 0.22 11.97 8.12
CA ALA A 305 1.49 12.67 8.31
C ALA A 305 1.43 14.14 7.84
N VAL A 306 0.68 14.44 6.78
CA VAL A 306 0.56 15.82 6.25
C VAL A 306 -0.38 16.68 7.10
N SER A 307 -1.53 16.14 7.49
CA SER A 307 -2.55 16.85 8.26
C SER A 307 -2.11 17.18 9.69
N GLN A 308 -1.22 16.35 10.27
CA GLN A 308 -0.80 16.45 11.68
C GLN A 308 -1.97 16.40 12.67
N ASP A 309 -3.15 15.98 12.23
CA ASP A 309 -4.33 15.79 13.07
C ASP A 309 -4.25 14.42 13.74
N ARG A 310 -4.17 14.41 15.07
CA ARG A 310 -4.10 13.20 15.90
C ARG A 310 -5.38 12.38 15.88
N PHE A 311 -6.50 12.98 15.45
CA PHE A 311 -7.81 12.38 15.39
C PHE A 311 -8.29 12.12 13.96
N TYR A 312 -7.43 12.32 12.95
CA TYR A 312 -7.77 12.16 11.54
C TYR A 312 -8.47 10.80 11.27
N GLY A 313 -7.84 9.70 11.68
CA GLY A 313 -8.40 8.37 11.48
C GLY A 313 -9.69 8.11 12.28
N ALA A 314 -9.79 8.65 13.50
CA ALA A 314 -10.98 8.51 14.34
C ALA A 314 -12.19 9.28 13.76
N ASN A 315 -11.96 10.47 13.22
CA ASN A 315 -12.98 11.29 12.58
C ASN A 315 -13.53 10.58 11.33
N LEU A 316 -12.65 9.98 10.52
CA LEU A 316 -13.05 9.22 9.34
C LEU A 316 -13.93 8.01 9.65
N THR A 317 -13.69 7.30 10.76
CA THR A 317 -14.55 6.16 11.12
C THR A 317 -15.94 6.61 11.58
N VAL A 318 -16.05 7.75 12.27
CA VAL A 318 -17.35 8.37 12.60
C VAL A 318 -18.11 8.76 11.33
N GLU A 319 -17.42 9.33 10.36
CA GLU A 319 -18.03 9.70 9.08
C GLU A 319 -18.46 8.48 8.28
N ALA A 320 -17.61 7.46 8.19
CA ALA A 320 -17.88 6.23 7.46
C ALA A 320 -19.14 5.51 7.97
N LEU A 321 -19.41 5.53 9.28
CA LEU A 321 -20.65 4.99 9.85
C LEU A 321 -21.92 5.62 9.28
N ARG A 322 -21.86 6.89 8.88
CA ARG A 322 -22.99 7.63 8.31
C ARG A 322 -23.18 7.34 6.83
N SER A 323 -22.26 6.59 6.20
CA SER A 323 -22.35 6.26 4.78
C SER A 323 -23.58 5.39 4.49
N PRO A 324 -24.27 5.60 3.35
CA PRO A 324 -25.40 4.77 2.96
C PRO A 324 -25.07 3.28 2.87
N TYR A 325 -23.83 2.95 2.50
CA TYR A 325 -23.34 1.57 2.44
C TYR A 325 -23.35 0.89 3.81
N ILE A 326 -22.81 1.56 4.85
CA ILE A 326 -22.81 1.01 6.21
C ILE A 326 -24.23 0.92 6.77
N GLN A 327 -25.05 1.95 6.56
CA GLN A 327 -26.43 1.95 7.05
C GLN A 327 -27.25 0.79 6.45
N ARG A 328 -27.07 0.48 5.17
CA ARG A 328 -27.67 -0.71 4.53
C ARG A 328 -27.13 -2.01 5.12
N THR A 329 -25.81 -2.11 5.28
CA THR A 329 -25.17 -3.30 5.86
C THR A 329 -25.71 -3.61 7.27
N LYS A 330 -25.89 -2.58 8.11
CA LYS A 330 -26.51 -2.72 9.44
C LYS A 330 -27.97 -3.15 9.36
N ALA A 331 -28.74 -2.58 8.42
CA ALA A 331 -30.15 -2.93 8.23
C ALA A 331 -30.32 -4.40 7.78
N GLU A 332 -29.45 -4.88 6.89
CA GLU A 332 -29.45 -6.27 6.41
C GLU A 332 -29.12 -7.26 7.53
N GLN A 333 -28.17 -6.93 8.42
CA GLN A 333 -27.82 -7.79 9.56
C GLN A 333 -28.94 -7.86 10.62
N ASN A 334 -29.69 -6.77 10.79
CA ASN A 334 -30.80 -6.69 11.74
C ASN A 334 -32.14 -7.18 11.16
N ALA A 335 -32.17 -7.56 9.87
CA ALA A 335 -33.38 -8.10 9.27
C ALA A 335 -33.70 -9.48 9.88
N PRO A 336 -34.96 -9.75 10.28
CA PRO A 336 -35.33 -11.05 10.82
C PRO A 336 -35.03 -12.13 9.79
N GLN A 337 -34.20 -13.12 10.16
CA GLN A 337 -34.03 -14.32 9.34
C GLN A 337 -35.40 -14.97 9.17
N VAL A 338 -35.94 -14.94 7.95
CA VAL A 338 -37.12 -15.71 7.60
C VAL A 338 -36.71 -17.18 7.73
N LYS A 339 -36.98 -17.77 8.90
CA LYS A 339 -37.01 -19.21 9.05
C LYS A 339 -38.15 -19.66 8.14
N ASP A 340 -37.82 -20.18 6.97
CA ASP A 340 -38.73 -21.03 6.22
C ASP A 340 -39.15 -22.17 7.15
N ARG A 341 -40.30 -21.98 7.78
CA ARG A 341 -41.03 -23.06 8.43
C ARG A 341 -41.50 -23.95 7.30
N HIS A 342 -40.70 -24.96 6.96
CA HIS A 342 -41.26 -26.17 6.40
C HIS A 342 -42.18 -26.78 7.47
N GLU A 343 -43.45 -26.38 7.46
CA GLU A 343 -44.50 -27.13 8.12
C GLU A 343 -44.64 -28.48 7.37
N PRO A 344 -44.51 -29.63 8.05
CA PRO A 344 -44.90 -30.88 7.44
C PRO A 344 -46.41 -30.87 7.29
N ALA A 345 -46.89 -31.01 6.05
CA ALA A 345 -48.30 -31.16 5.77
C ALA A 345 -48.85 -32.40 6.50
N ALA A 346 -49.50 -32.18 7.64
CA ALA A 346 -50.33 -33.16 8.28
C ALA A 346 -51.62 -33.31 7.46
N ALA A 347 -51.61 -34.21 6.48
CA ALA A 347 -52.84 -34.73 5.90
C ALA A 347 -53.48 -35.70 6.89
N GLN A 348 -54.30 -35.17 7.80
CA GLN A 348 -55.35 -35.95 8.45
C GLN A 348 -56.37 -36.36 7.39
N GLY A 349 -56.55 -37.67 7.22
CA GLY A 349 -57.55 -38.23 6.32
C GLY A 349 -58.96 -38.22 6.92
N VAL A 350 -59.95 -38.32 6.04
CA VAL A 350 -61.29 -38.93 6.21
C VAL A 350 -61.73 -39.24 4.77
N GLY A 351 -62.22 -40.39 4.33
CA GLY A 351 -62.83 -41.54 4.99
C GLY A 351 -64.01 -41.97 4.11
N ARG A 352 -64.10 -43.29 3.87
CA ARG A 352 -65.17 -44.07 3.21
C ARG A 352 -65.22 -44.10 1.68
#